data_AF-Q0J9L2-F1
#
_entry.id   AF-Q0J9L2-F1
#
_cell.length_a   1.000
_cell.length_b   1.000
_cell.length_c   1.000
_cell.angle_alpha   90.00
_cell.angle_beta   90.00
_cell.angle_gamma   90.00
#
_symmetry.space_group_name_H-M   'P 1'
#
loop_
_entity.id
_entity.type
_entity.pdbx_description
1 polymer ?
#
loop_
_entity_poly.entity_id
_entity_poly.type
_entity_poly.pdbx_seq_one_letter_code
_entity_poly.pdbx_strand_id
1 'polypeptide(L)'
;NGVDAPDIFSLKTLVVKIVGCIAAVSSSLHVGKAGPLVHTGACIASILGQGGSSKYHLTCKWLRYFKNDRDRRDLVTCGAGAGIAAAFRAPVGGVLFALEAVSSWWRSALLWRAFFTTAMVAVVLRALIDFCKSDKCGLFGKGGLIMFDVTSDYITYHLVDLPPVITLGVLGGVLGSLHNFFLDKVLRLYNFINEYVLLLA
;
A
#
# COMPACT_ATOMS: atom_id res chain seq x y z
N ASN A 1 0.45 -15.52 0.46
CA ASN A 1 0.71 -16.87 -0.09
C ASN A 1 1.80 -17.64 0.66
N GLY A 2 2.61 -17.00 1.53
CA GLY A 2 3.60 -17.71 2.34
C GLY A 2 4.93 -18.01 1.64
N VAL A 3 5.12 -17.51 0.40
CA VAL A 3 6.38 -17.59 -0.34
C VAL A 3 7.28 -16.44 0.12
N ASP A 4 8.48 -16.76 0.61
CA ASP A 4 9.47 -15.76 0.99
C ASP A 4 10.40 -15.48 -0.20
N ALA A 5 10.15 -14.38 -0.90
CA ALA A 5 11.01 -13.96 -1.99
C ALA A 5 12.28 -13.29 -1.43
N PRO A 6 13.47 -13.61 -1.97
CA PRO A 6 14.71 -13.05 -1.45
C PRO A 6 14.71 -11.52 -1.50
N ASP A 7 15.18 -10.89 -0.43
CA ASP A 7 15.37 -9.44 -0.29
C ASP A 7 14.11 -8.53 -0.45
N ILE A 8 12.90 -9.10 -0.50
CA ILE A 8 11.67 -8.31 -0.67
C ILE A 8 11.44 -7.31 0.47
N PHE A 9 11.72 -7.71 1.72
CA PHE A 9 11.59 -6.86 2.92
C PHE A 9 12.91 -6.26 3.39
N SER A 10 13.93 -6.21 2.53
CA SER A 10 15.24 -5.66 2.92
C SER A 10 15.20 -4.13 3.08
N LEU A 11 16.08 -3.59 3.94
CA LEU A 11 16.23 -2.14 4.09
C LEU A 11 16.65 -1.47 2.76
N LYS A 12 17.44 -2.16 1.94
CA LYS A 12 17.82 -1.68 0.61
C LYS A 12 16.58 -1.48 -0.27
N THR A 13 15.69 -2.48 -0.32
CA THR A 13 14.44 -2.39 -1.09
C THR A 13 13.55 -1.26 -0.58
N LEU A 14 13.48 -1.04 0.74
CA LEU A 14 12.73 0.07 1.33
C LEU A 14 13.26 1.43 0.83
N VAL A 15 14.57 1.68 0.96
CA VAL A 15 15.19 2.95 0.57
C VAL A 15 15.03 3.20 -0.93
N VAL A 16 15.34 2.20 -1.76
CA VAL A 16 15.20 2.30 -3.22
C VAL A 16 13.75 2.59 -3.61
N LYS A 17 12.78 1.96 -2.96
CA LYS A 17 11.36 2.16 -3.26
C LYS A 17 10.86 3.55 -2.85
N ILE A 18 11.32 4.10 -1.73
CA ILE A 18 10.99 5.48 -1.32
C ILE A 18 11.57 6.48 -2.32
N VAL A 19 12.88 6.40 -2.58
CA VAL A 19 13.56 7.34 -3.50
C VAL A 19 13.01 7.22 -4.91
N GLY A 20 12.80 5.99 -5.41
CA GLY A 20 12.22 5.75 -6.72
C GLY A 20 10.79 6.26 -6.85
N CYS A 21 9.96 6.13 -5.81
CA CYS A 21 8.60 6.66 -5.80
C CYS A 21 8.61 8.21 -5.83
N ILE A 22 9.50 8.85 -5.08
CA ILE A 22 9.66 10.32 -5.11
C ILE A 22 10.08 10.76 -6.51
N ALA A 23 11.12 10.14 -7.08
CA ALA A 23 11.61 10.46 -8.41
C ALA A 23 10.55 10.27 -9.51
N ALA A 24 9.77 9.19 -9.45
CA ALA A 24 8.71 8.91 -10.43
C ALA A 24 7.55 9.92 -10.36
N VAL A 25 7.16 10.35 -9.15
CA VAL A 25 6.14 11.39 -8.99
C VAL A 25 6.69 12.76 -9.41
N SER A 26 7.95 13.06 -9.09
CA SER A 26 8.63 14.30 -9.49
C SER A 26 8.87 14.40 -11.00
N SER A 27 9.00 13.28 -11.71
CA SER A 27 9.12 13.26 -13.18
C SER A 27 7.78 13.30 -13.90
N SER A 28 6.67 13.51 -13.18
CA SER A 28 5.30 13.55 -13.73
C SER A 28 4.92 12.28 -14.51
N LEU A 29 5.50 11.14 -14.13
CA LEU A 29 5.12 9.85 -14.70
C LEU A 29 3.70 9.49 -14.23
N HIS A 30 2.91 8.86 -15.11
CA HIS A 30 1.54 8.42 -14.81
C HIS A 30 1.55 7.18 -13.88
N VAL A 31 2.11 7.31 -12.68
CA VAL A 31 2.31 6.23 -11.71
C VAL A 31 1.70 6.61 -10.37
N GLY A 32 0.96 5.66 -9.77
CA GLY A 32 0.35 5.84 -8.46
C GLY A 32 1.30 5.54 -7.30
N LYS A 33 1.19 6.32 -6.21
CA LYS A 33 1.96 6.12 -4.97
C LYS A 33 1.39 5.03 -4.04
N ALA A 34 0.15 4.60 -4.24
CA ALA A 34 -0.55 3.69 -3.33
C ALA A 34 0.17 2.34 -3.18
N GLY A 35 0.50 1.65 -4.28
CA GLY A 35 1.20 0.37 -4.25
C GLY A 35 2.55 0.41 -3.52
N PRO A 36 3.44 1.36 -3.85
CA PRO A 36 4.69 1.57 -3.12
C PRO A 36 4.49 1.80 -1.61
N LEU A 37 3.48 2.56 -1.20
CA LEU A 37 3.18 2.82 0.22
C LEU A 37 2.80 1.56 1.00
N VAL A 38 2.01 0.66 0.40
CA VAL A 38 1.68 -0.65 1.01
C VAL A 38 2.94 -1.44 1.29
N HIS A 39 3.82 -1.53 0.29
CA HIS A 39 5.06 -2.28 0.42
C HIS A 39 6.03 -1.65 1.42
N THR A 40 6.12 -0.32 1.46
CA THR A 40 6.93 0.40 2.46
C THR A 40 6.44 0.12 3.87
N GLY A 41 5.13 0.15 4.12
CA GLY A 41 4.55 -0.21 5.42
C GLY A 41 4.84 -1.66 5.81
N ALA A 42 4.72 -2.59 4.87
CA ALA A 42 5.08 -3.99 5.03
C ALA A 42 6.57 -4.19 5.38
N CYS A 43 7.48 -3.51 4.68
CA CYS A 43 8.92 -3.54 4.97
C CYS A 43 9.24 -3.00 6.37
N ILE A 44 8.68 -1.84 6.74
CA ILE A 44 8.89 -1.24 8.07
C ILE A 44 8.42 -2.21 9.16
N ALA A 45 7.23 -2.81 8.99
CA ALA A 45 6.71 -3.78 9.94
C ALA A 45 7.57 -5.05 10.03
N SER A 46 8.10 -5.56 8.90
CA SER A 46 9.00 -6.72 8.91
C SER A 46 10.34 -6.40 9.59
N ILE A 47 10.93 -5.23 9.33
CA ILE A 47 12.23 -4.83 9.89
C ILE A 47 12.10 -4.59 11.40
N LEU A 48 11.07 -3.86 11.83
CA LEU A 48 10.82 -3.59 13.24
C LEU A 48 10.41 -4.87 13.99
N GLY A 49 9.57 -5.72 13.38
CA GLY A 49 9.11 -6.98 13.97
C GLY A 49 10.23 -7.99 14.24
N GLN A 50 11.30 -7.99 13.44
CA GLN A 50 12.44 -8.90 13.62
C GLN A 50 13.52 -8.36 14.58
N GLY A 51 13.32 -7.17 15.16
CA GLY A 51 14.29 -6.53 16.04
C GLY A 51 15.39 -5.77 15.32
N GLY A 52 15.14 -5.34 14.07
CA GLY A 52 16.03 -4.51 13.26
C GLY A 52 16.68 -5.24 12.10
N SER A 53 17.59 -4.58 11.40
CA SER A 53 18.23 -5.15 10.21
C SER A 53 19.39 -6.07 10.60
N SER A 54 19.26 -7.37 10.30
CA SER A 54 20.34 -8.36 10.49
C SER A 54 21.62 -7.99 9.73
N LYS A 55 21.53 -7.17 8.67
CA LYS A 55 22.68 -6.74 7.86
C LYS A 55 23.47 -5.57 8.48
N TYR A 56 22.83 -4.76 9.32
CA TYR A 56 23.45 -3.58 9.94
C TYR A 56 23.73 -3.75 11.44
N HIS A 57 23.62 -4.97 11.98
CA HIS A 57 23.85 -5.29 13.39
C HIS A 57 23.03 -4.46 14.41
N LEU A 58 22.00 -3.74 13.98
CA LEU A 58 21.04 -3.04 14.83
C LEU A 58 20.03 -4.06 15.37
N THR A 59 20.48 -4.93 16.27
CA THR A 59 19.63 -5.99 16.83
C THR A 59 19.17 -5.59 18.22
N CYS A 60 17.94 -5.08 18.35
CA CYS A 60 17.33 -4.85 19.65
C CYS A 60 17.03 -6.20 20.30
N LYS A 61 17.80 -6.57 21.34
CA LYS A 61 17.65 -7.85 22.07
C LYS A 61 16.22 -8.08 22.61
N TRP A 62 15.46 -7.01 22.87
CA TRP A 62 14.10 -7.07 23.41
C TRP A 62 13.05 -7.60 22.41
N LEU A 63 13.25 -7.38 21.10
CA LEU A 63 12.32 -7.81 20.03
C LEU A 63 12.54 -9.25 19.56
N ARG A 64 13.46 -9.99 20.20
CA ARG A 64 13.83 -11.36 19.81
C ARG A 64 12.68 -12.37 19.96
N TYR A 65 11.62 -12.02 20.70
CA TYR A 65 10.42 -12.85 20.92
C TYR A 65 9.53 -12.96 19.67
N PHE A 66 9.54 -11.97 18.76
CA PHE A 66 8.69 -11.95 17.55
C PHE A 66 9.30 -12.64 16.32
N LYS A 67 10.26 -13.56 16.51
CA LYS A 67 10.92 -14.29 15.40
C LYS A 67 10.07 -15.40 14.77
N ASN A 68 8.84 -15.58 15.23
CA ASN A 68 7.92 -16.56 14.67
C ASN A 68 7.35 -16.08 13.33
N ASP A 69 7.35 -16.96 12.32
CA ASP A 69 6.86 -16.63 10.97
C ASP A 69 5.39 -16.19 10.97
N ARG A 70 4.58 -16.72 11.90
CA ARG A 70 3.18 -16.31 12.05
C ARG A 70 3.06 -14.87 12.52
N ASP A 71 3.83 -14.48 13.53
CA ASP A 71 3.78 -13.11 14.07
C ASP A 71 4.38 -12.11 13.08
N ARG A 72 5.45 -12.50 12.37
CA ARG A 72 6.01 -11.73 11.24
C ARG A 72 4.95 -11.48 10.17
N ARG A 73 4.19 -12.50 9.77
CA ARG A 73 3.11 -12.36 8.78
C ARG A 73 1.99 -11.45 9.28
N ASP A 74 1.57 -11.59 10.54
CA ASP A 74 0.55 -10.74 11.15
C ASP A 74 1.02 -9.26 11.18
N LEU A 75 2.29 -9.01 11.53
CA LEU A 75 2.89 -7.67 11.54
C LEU A 75 2.99 -7.06 10.13
N VAL A 76 3.50 -7.81 9.16
CA VAL A 76 3.59 -7.38 7.76
C VAL A 76 2.21 -7.05 7.19
N THR A 77 1.20 -7.84 7.55
CA THR A 77 -0.20 -7.60 7.15
C THR A 77 -0.74 -6.29 7.73
N CYS A 78 -0.50 -6.03 9.01
CA CYS A 78 -0.85 -4.76 9.64
C CYS A 78 -0.08 -3.58 9.01
N GLY A 79 1.20 -3.76 8.69
CA GLY A 79 2.03 -2.77 8.01
C GLY A 79 1.54 -2.43 6.59
N ALA A 80 1.11 -3.44 5.83
CA ALA A 80 0.50 -3.25 4.52
C ALA A 80 -0.82 -2.45 4.62
N GLY A 81 -1.68 -2.80 5.58
CA GLY A 81 -2.91 -2.06 5.87
C GLY A 81 -2.65 -0.61 6.31
N ALA A 82 -1.63 -0.40 7.14
CA ALA A 82 -1.17 0.94 7.52
C ALA A 82 -0.72 1.78 6.31
N GLY A 83 -0.05 1.16 5.33
CA GLY A 83 0.32 1.81 4.07
C GLY A 83 -0.90 2.28 3.25
N ILE A 84 -1.94 1.45 3.16
CA ILE A 84 -3.23 1.84 2.53
C ILE A 84 -3.89 2.97 3.31
N ALA A 85 -3.97 2.86 4.63
CA ALA A 85 -4.58 3.88 5.48
C ALA A 85 -3.84 5.23 5.33
N ALA A 86 -2.51 5.22 5.21
CA ALA A 86 -1.72 6.41 4.92
C ALA A 86 -1.97 6.98 3.51
N ALA A 87 -2.12 6.11 2.50
CA ALA A 87 -2.30 6.54 1.11
C ALA A 87 -3.66 7.18 0.84
N PHE A 88 -4.73 6.61 1.40
CA PHE A 88 -6.13 6.96 1.11
C PHE A 88 -6.86 7.65 2.27
N ARG A 89 -6.20 7.83 3.43
CA ARG A 89 -6.81 8.37 4.66
C ARG A 89 -8.05 7.60 5.13
N ALA A 90 -8.12 6.32 4.77
CA ALA A 90 -9.23 5.43 5.08
C ALA A 90 -8.75 4.29 5.99
N PRO A 91 -8.82 4.44 7.34
CA PRO A 91 -8.32 3.41 8.25
C PRO A 91 -9.09 2.09 8.08
N VAL A 92 -10.42 2.16 7.98
CA VAL A 92 -11.27 0.97 7.78
C VAL A 92 -10.96 0.29 6.43
N GLY A 93 -10.74 1.07 5.37
CA GLY A 93 -10.32 0.54 4.07
C GLY A 93 -8.97 -0.19 4.14
N GLY A 94 -8.02 0.32 4.95
CA GLY A 94 -6.75 -0.35 5.21
C GLY A 94 -6.90 -1.68 5.95
N VAL A 95 -7.84 -1.77 6.90
CA VAL A 95 -8.16 -3.04 7.60
C VAL A 95 -8.77 -4.06 6.65
N LEU A 96 -9.76 -3.64 5.85
CA LEU A 96 -10.39 -4.51 4.87
C LEU A 96 -9.37 -5.02 3.84
N PHE A 97 -8.51 -4.14 3.32
CA PHE A 97 -7.42 -4.55 2.44
C PHE A 97 -6.48 -5.57 3.10
N ALA A 98 -6.09 -5.35 4.35
CA ALA A 98 -5.22 -6.28 5.08
C ALA A 98 -5.88 -7.66 5.25
N LEU A 99 -7.20 -7.72 5.45
CA LEU A 99 -7.94 -8.96 5.65
C LEU A 99 -8.30 -9.67 4.34
N GLU A 100 -8.62 -8.93 3.29
CA GLU A 100 -9.08 -9.45 2.00
C GLU A 100 -7.92 -9.77 1.05
N ALA A 101 -6.94 -8.87 0.93
CA ALA A 101 -5.89 -8.97 -0.07
C ALA A 101 -4.60 -9.62 0.46
N VAL A 102 -4.33 -9.54 1.78
CA VAL A 102 -3.06 -9.98 2.36
C VAL A 102 -3.22 -11.22 3.25
N SER A 103 -4.29 -11.30 4.03
CA SER A 103 -4.60 -12.47 4.85
C SER A 103 -5.41 -13.50 4.08
N SER A 104 -5.14 -14.78 4.30
CA SER A 104 -5.97 -15.88 3.77
C SER A 104 -7.11 -16.28 4.71
N TRP A 105 -7.07 -15.83 5.97
CA TRP A 105 -8.03 -16.23 7.00
C TRP A 105 -8.45 -15.04 7.86
N TRP A 106 -9.75 -14.99 8.17
CA TRP A 106 -10.30 -13.97 9.07
C TRP A 106 -10.03 -14.32 10.53
N ARG A 107 -9.16 -13.56 11.20
CA ARG A 107 -8.84 -13.73 12.63
C ARG A 107 -9.20 -12.46 13.39
N SER A 108 -10.06 -12.56 14.39
CA SER A 108 -10.49 -11.40 15.19
C SER A 108 -9.33 -10.66 15.87
N ALA A 109 -8.30 -11.40 16.32
CA ALA A 109 -7.09 -10.79 16.89
C ALA A 109 -6.29 -9.96 15.86
N LEU A 110 -6.21 -10.43 14.61
CA LEU A 110 -5.53 -9.68 13.54
C LEU A 110 -6.33 -8.44 13.14
N LEU A 111 -7.67 -8.55 13.09
CA LEU A 111 -8.56 -7.42 12.83
C LEU A 111 -8.33 -6.29 13.83
N TRP A 112 -8.35 -6.59 15.13
CA TRP A 112 -8.12 -5.59 16.17
C TRP A 112 -6.73 -4.95 16.09
N ARG A 113 -5.69 -5.74 15.83
CA ARG A 113 -4.32 -5.24 15.63
C ARG A 113 -4.24 -4.32 14.41
N ALA A 114 -4.79 -4.76 13.27
CA ALA A 114 -4.83 -3.97 12.04
C ALA A 114 -5.59 -2.66 12.26
N PHE A 115 -6.78 -2.72 12.87
CA PHE A 115 -7.59 -1.54 13.17
C PHE A 115 -6.82 -0.51 14.00
N PHE A 116 -6.21 -0.94 15.11
CA PHE A 116 -5.39 -0.06 15.93
C PHE A 116 -4.24 0.57 15.13
N THR A 117 -3.50 -0.23 14.36
CA THR A 117 -2.38 0.29 13.56
C THR A 117 -2.84 1.33 12.51
N THR A 118 -3.93 1.06 11.79
CA THR A 118 -4.46 1.97 10.78
C THR A 118 -5.08 3.23 11.38
N ALA A 119 -5.72 3.11 12.55
CA ALA A 119 -6.28 4.25 13.27
C ALA A 119 -5.18 5.18 13.79
N MET A 120 -4.10 4.62 14.35
CA MET A 120 -2.94 5.40 14.78
C MET A 120 -2.29 6.13 13.61
N VAL A 121 -2.15 5.47 12.45
CA VAL A 121 -1.65 6.11 11.23
C VAL A 121 -2.54 7.28 10.82
N ALA A 122 -3.87 7.12 10.85
CA ALA A 122 -4.80 8.19 10.51
C ALA A 122 -4.69 9.38 11.48
N VAL A 123 -4.57 9.12 12.79
CA VAL A 123 -4.40 10.16 13.82
C VAL A 123 -3.08 10.91 13.65
N VAL A 124 -1.96 10.18 13.52
CA VAL A 124 -0.63 10.77 13.33
C VAL A 124 -0.58 11.58 12.05
N LEU A 125 -1.13 11.04 10.95
CA LEU A 125 -1.20 11.75 9.68
C LEU A 125 -2.03 13.02 9.81
N ARG A 126 -3.19 12.98 10.49
CA ARG A 126 -4.01 14.16 10.72
C ARG A 126 -3.28 15.21 11.56
N ALA A 127 -2.63 14.79 12.64
CA ALA A 127 -1.82 15.67 13.48
C ALA A 127 -0.69 16.33 12.69
N LEU A 128 -0.01 15.59 11.82
CA LEU A 128 1.04 16.13 10.94
C LEU A 128 0.48 17.14 9.93
N ILE A 129 -0.69 16.87 9.35
CA ILE A 129 -1.36 17.82 8.44
C ILE A 129 -1.75 19.10 9.18
N ASP A 130 -2.34 18.98 10.36
CA ASP A 130 -2.77 20.13 11.16
C ASP A 130 -1.57 20.94 11.66
N PHE A 131 -0.45 20.30 12.03
CA PHE A 131 0.82 20.99 12.31
C PHE A 131 1.34 21.76 11.08
N CYS A 132 1.19 21.15 9.90
CA CYS A 132 1.59 21.71 8.62
C CYS A 132 0.64 22.79 8.06
N LYS A 133 -0.53 23.04 8.69
CA LYS A 133 -1.47 24.11 8.29
C LYS A 133 -0.97 25.52 8.62
N SER A 134 0.06 25.67 9.44
CA SER A 134 0.69 26.97 9.74
C SER A 134 1.55 27.52 8.57
N ASP A 135 1.10 27.35 7.32
CA ASP A 135 1.69 27.81 6.06
C ASP A 135 3.11 27.32 5.68
N LYS A 136 3.71 26.39 6.44
CA LYS A 136 5.10 25.94 6.21
C LYS A 136 5.29 24.69 5.34
N CYS A 137 4.22 23.94 5.01
CA CYS A 137 4.33 22.64 4.34
C CYS A 137 3.64 22.52 2.96
N GLY A 138 3.27 23.64 2.32
CA GLY A 138 2.73 23.65 0.96
C GLY A 138 1.48 22.78 0.76
N LEU A 139 1.42 22.03 -0.35
CA LEU A 139 0.26 21.19 -0.75
C LEU A 139 -0.11 20.09 0.26
N PHE A 140 0.80 19.75 1.20
CA PHE A 140 0.54 18.75 2.24
C PHE A 140 -0.56 19.21 3.21
N GLY A 141 -0.59 20.51 3.55
CA GLY A 141 -1.61 21.12 4.42
C GLY A 141 -2.98 21.24 3.75
N LYS A 142 -3.02 21.31 2.41
CA LYS A 142 -4.26 21.34 1.60
C LYS A 142 -4.83 19.96 1.28
N GLY A 143 -4.19 18.89 1.74
CA GLY A 143 -4.69 17.52 1.52
C GLY A 143 -3.99 16.72 0.41
N GLY A 144 -2.71 17.01 0.09
CA GLY A 144 -1.92 16.39 -1.01
C GLY A 144 -1.71 14.85 -1.02
N LEU A 145 -2.52 14.10 -0.29
CA LEU A 145 -2.74 12.67 -0.52
C LEU A 145 -3.96 12.48 -1.43
N ILE A 146 -4.35 11.25 -1.75
CA ILE A 146 -5.53 10.98 -2.56
C ILE A 146 -6.74 11.35 -1.69
N MET A 147 -7.16 12.61 -1.74
CA MET A 147 -8.31 13.11 -0.98
C MET A 147 -9.48 13.19 -1.96
N PHE A 148 -10.43 12.29 -1.79
CA PHE A 148 -11.73 12.41 -2.43
C PHE A 148 -12.49 13.47 -1.65
N ASP A 149 -12.50 14.69 -2.16
CA ASP A 149 -13.33 15.76 -1.61
C ASP A 149 -14.75 15.53 -2.12
N VAL A 150 -15.55 14.83 -1.31
CA VAL A 150 -16.99 14.72 -1.58
C VAL A 150 -17.57 16.07 -1.18
N THR A 151 -17.64 16.98 -2.14
CA THR A 151 -18.34 18.25 -1.98
C THR A 151 -19.76 17.92 -1.55
N SER A 152 -20.16 18.40 -0.37
CA SER A 152 -21.41 18.07 0.34
C SER A 152 -22.67 18.62 -0.34
N ASP A 153 -22.76 18.54 -1.66
CA ASP A 153 -24.06 18.57 -2.32
C ASP A 153 -24.70 17.21 -2.05
N TYR A 154 -25.80 17.22 -1.29
CA TYR A 154 -26.57 16.04 -0.94
C TYR A 154 -27.19 15.46 -2.22
N ILE A 155 -26.43 14.69 -3.00
CA ILE A 155 -26.94 13.96 -4.16
C ILE A 155 -27.84 12.85 -3.62
N THR A 156 -29.15 13.05 -3.70
CA THR A 156 -30.14 12.03 -3.36
C THR A 156 -30.17 10.99 -4.48
N TYR A 157 -29.64 9.81 -4.20
CA TYR A 157 -29.71 8.68 -5.13
C TYR A 157 -31.11 8.07 -5.11
N HIS A 158 -31.71 7.91 -6.28
CA HIS A 158 -32.97 7.21 -6.47
C HIS A 158 -32.73 5.82 -7.06
N LEU A 159 -33.68 4.90 -6.89
CA LEU A 159 -33.61 3.54 -7.48
C LEU A 159 -33.47 3.58 -9.02
N VAL A 160 -33.88 4.68 -9.66
CA VAL A 160 -33.74 4.93 -11.10
C VAL A 160 -32.28 5.15 -11.52
N ASP A 161 -31.40 5.53 -10.60
CA ASP A 161 -29.96 5.71 -10.86
C ASP A 161 -29.18 4.38 -10.77
N LEU A 162 -29.82 3.30 -10.31
CA LEU A 162 -29.17 2.01 -10.17
C LEU A 162 -28.81 1.34 -11.51
N PRO A 163 -29.69 1.32 -12.54
CA PRO A 163 -29.35 0.77 -13.86
C PRO A 163 -28.11 1.42 -14.52
N PRO A 164 -27.93 2.76 -14.56
CA PRO A 164 -26.71 3.35 -15.12
C PRO A 164 -25.47 3.02 -14.27
N VAL A 165 -25.57 2.96 -12.93
CA VAL A 165 -24.46 2.55 -12.07
C VAL A 165 -24.03 1.10 -12.34
N ILE A 166 -24.98 0.18 -12.49
CA ILE A 166 -24.68 -1.22 -12.84
C ILE A 166 -24.03 -1.30 -14.23
N THR A 167 -24.55 -0.55 -15.19
CA THR A 167 -24.01 -0.51 -16.56
C THR A 167 -22.57 0.00 -16.57
N LEU A 168 -22.27 1.06 -15.80
CA LEU A 168 -20.91 1.56 -15.61
C LEU A 168 -20.01 0.51 -14.93
N GLY A 169 -20.52 -0.24 -13.96
CA GLY A 169 -19.79 -1.35 -13.33
C GLY A 169 -19.42 -2.45 -14.32
N VAL A 170 -20.35 -2.85 -15.19
CA VAL A 170 -20.10 -3.85 -16.25
C VAL A 170 -19.09 -3.33 -17.26
N LEU A 171 -19.25 -2.10 -17.74
CA LEU A 171 -18.30 -1.48 -18.68
C LEU A 171 -16.90 -1.35 -18.06
N GLY A 172 -16.81 -0.94 -16.79
CA GLY A 172 -15.55 -0.88 -16.05
C GLY A 172 -14.89 -2.25 -15.90
N GLY A 173 -15.67 -3.30 -15.66
CA GLY A 173 -15.18 -4.69 -15.62
C GLY A 173 -14.62 -5.16 -16.96
N VAL A 174 -15.32 -4.88 -18.06
CA VAL A 174 -14.87 -5.24 -19.42
C VAL A 174 -13.59 -4.48 -19.80
N LEU A 175 -13.56 -3.17 -19.57
CA LEU A 175 -12.37 -2.34 -19.84
C LEU A 175 -11.19 -2.75 -18.95
N GLY A 176 -11.43 -3.09 -17.68
CA GLY A 176 -10.41 -3.60 -16.78
C GLY A 176 -9.83 -4.95 -17.22
N SER A 177 -10.69 -5.87 -17.68
CA SER A 177 -10.24 -7.14 -18.26
C SER A 177 -9.41 -6.93 -19.53
N LEU A 178 -9.85 -6.01 -20.41
CA LEU A 178 -9.12 -5.66 -21.63
C LEU A 178 -7.75 -5.03 -21.31
N HIS A 179 -7.68 -4.15 -20.30
CA HIS A 179 -6.42 -3.58 -19.83
C HIS A 179 -5.47 -4.65 -19.32
N ASN A 180 -5.96 -5.59 -18.51
CA ASN A 180 -5.15 -6.70 -18.00
C ASN A 180 -4.64 -7.60 -19.13
N PHE A 181 -5.45 -7.84 -20.17
CA PHE A 181 -5.04 -8.60 -21.34
C PHE A 181 -3.89 -7.91 -22.08
N PHE A 182 -3.98 -6.60 -22.33
CA PHE A 182 -2.89 -5.85 -22.97
C PHE A 182 -1.64 -5.81 -22.08
N LEU A 183 -1.81 -5.63 -20.77
CA LEU A 183 -0.69 -5.61 -19.83
C LEU A 183 0.07 -6.95 -19.82
N ASP A 184 -0.64 -8.09 -19.83
CA ASP A 184 -0.01 -9.42 -19.92
C ASP A 184 0.78 -9.57 -21.23
N LYS A 185 0.26 -9.08 -22.36
CA LYS A 185 0.99 -9.11 -23.65
C LYS A 185 2.26 -8.27 -23.61
N VAL A 186 2.19 -7.07 -23.05
CA VAL A 186 3.37 -6.20 -22.89
C VAL A 186 4.40 -6.84 -21.98
N LEU A 187 3.98 -7.43 -20.86
CA LEU A 187 4.88 -8.12 -19.93
C LEU A 187 5.54 -9.35 -20.55
N ARG A 188 4.81 -10.13 -21.35
CA ARG A 188 5.40 -11.26 -22.10
C ARG A 188 6.43 -10.80 -23.11
N LEU A 189 6.14 -9.73 -23.85
CA LEU A 189 7.10 -9.15 -24.81
C LEU A 189 8.34 -8.63 -24.08
N TYR A 190 8.16 -7.94 -22.95
CA TYR A 190 9.26 -7.47 -22.12
C TYR A 190 10.14 -8.62 -21.62
N ASN A 191 9.52 -9.69 -21.09
CA ASN A 191 10.25 -10.86 -20.62
C ASN A 191 11.02 -11.55 -21.74
N PHE A 192 10.41 -11.67 -22.93
CA PHE A 192 11.08 -12.18 -24.11
C PHE A 192 12.31 -11.33 -24.46
N ILE A 193 12.17 -10.00 -24.56
CA ILE A 193 13.31 -9.11 -24.82
C ILE A 193 14.39 -9.28 -23.74
N ASN A 194 14.00 -9.35 -22.48
CA ASN A 194 14.94 -9.48 -21.36
C ASN A 194 15.71 -10.81 -21.41
N GLU A 195 15.05 -11.92 -21.75
CA GLU A 195 15.73 -13.21 -21.95
C GLU A 195 16.70 -13.17 -23.15
N TYR A 196 16.31 -12.54 -24.27
CA TYR A 196 17.20 -12.41 -25.43
C TYR A 196 18.41 -11.53 -25.15
N VAL A 197 18.25 -10.44 -24.41
CA VAL A 197 19.35 -9.56 -23.99
C VAL A 197 20.29 -10.28 -23.01
N LEU A 198 19.75 -11.09 -22.10
CA LEU A 198 20.55 -11.93 -21.19
C LEU A 198 21.31 -13.05 -21.91
N LEU A 199 20.80 -13.56 -23.03
CA LEU A 199 21.51 -14.55 -23.86
C LEU A 199 22.62 -13.93 -24.73
N LEU A 200 22.59 -12.62 -24.95
CA LEU A 200 23.58 -11.87 -25.74
C LEU A 200 24.67 -11.21 -24.89
N ALA A 201 24.51 -11.16 -23.57
CA ALA A 201 25.46 -10.61 -22.60
C ALA A 201 26.32 -11.71 -21.94
#